data_AF-A0A3B9X1B6-F1
#
_entry.id   AF-A0A3B9X1B6-F1
#
_cell.length_a   1.000
_cell.length_b   1.000
_cell.length_c   1.000
_cell.angle_alpha   90.00
_cell.angle_beta   90.00
_cell.angle_gamma   90.00
#
_symmetry.space_group_name_H-M   'P 1'
#
loop_
_entity.id
_entity.type
_entity.pdbx_description
1 polymer ?
#
loop_
_entity_poly.entity_id
_entity_poly.type
_entity_poly.pdbx_seq_one_letter_code
_entity_poly.pdbx_strand_id
1 'polypeptide(L)' 'FVYFSITNYTTDGHGDIKPFGHFRFTAGIEAITGLLLITWSASFMFVEMTKFWEEE' A
#
# COMPACT_ATOMS: atom_id res chain seq x y z
N PHE A 1 6.45 -13.63 9.85
CA PHE A 1 5.71 -13.43 8.59
C PHE A 1 4.79 -12.21 8.61
N VAL A 2 4.02 -11.95 9.68
CA VAL A 2 3.17 -10.74 9.77
C VAL A 2 3.97 -9.43 9.59
N TYR A 3 5.14 -9.32 10.22
CA TYR A 3 6.03 -8.16 10.03
C TYR A 3 6.40 -7.93 8.54
N PHE A 4 6.87 -8.98 7.85
CA PHE A 4 7.21 -8.92 6.42
C PHE A 4 6.01 -8.51 5.55
N SER A 5 4.83 -9.08 5.81
CA SER A 5 3.59 -8.77 5.09
C SER A 5 3.19 -7.30 5.25
N ILE A 6 3.23 -6.76 6.47
CA ILE A 6 2.91 -5.34 6.73
C ILE A 6 3.89 -4.42 6.02
N THR A 7 5.20 -4.66 6.18
CA THR A 7 6.25 -3.88 5.52
C THR A 7 6.12 -3.89 4.00
N ASN A 8 5.82 -5.05 3.43
CA ASN A 8 5.70 -5.22 1.99
C ASN A 8 4.41 -4.58 1.46
N TYR A 9 3.31 -4.66 2.22
CA TYR A 9 2.04 -3.99 1.94
C TYR A 9 2.16 -2.45 1.99
N THR A 10 2.90 -1.90 2.95
CA THR A 10 3.17 -0.45 3.00
C THR A 10 4.25 0.00 2.03
N THR A 11 4.76 -0.90 1.19
CA THR A 11 5.85 -0.65 0.23
C THR A 11 7.16 -0.16 0.86
N ASP A 12 7.38 -0.43 2.16
CA ASP A 12 8.59 -0.03 2.91
C ASP A 12 9.81 -0.85 2.48
N GLY A 13 9.62 -2.15 2.27
CA GLY A 13 10.64 -3.02 1.69
C GLY A 13 11.86 -3.33 2.58
N HIS A 14 11.66 -3.58 3.89
CA HIS A 14 12.74 -4.07 4.76
C HIS A 14 13.42 -5.35 4.23
N GLY A 15 14.76 -5.33 4.19
CA GLY A 15 15.59 -6.38 3.58
C GLY A 15 15.93 -7.57 4.47
N ASP A 16 15.47 -7.58 5.74
CA ASP A 16 15.76 -8.64 6.71
C ASP A 16 15.07 -9.98 6.37
N ILE A 17 13.87 -9.92 5.80
CA ILE A 17 13.10 -11.12 5.44
C ILE A 17 12.85 -11.06 3.94
N LYS A 18 13.29 -12.08 3.21
CA LYS A 18 13.18 -12.15 1.75
C LYS A 18 12.26 -13.31 1.34
N PRO A 19 11.33 -13.09 0.40
CA PRO A 19 10.48 -14.16 -0.11
C PRO A 19 11.31 -15.10 -1.01
N PHE A 20 11.23 -16.40 -0.75
CA PHE A 20 11.92 -17.44 -1.53
C PHE A 20 10.95 -18.16 -2.48
N GLY A 21 11.42 -18.53 -3.68
CA GLY A 21 10.62 -19.26 -4.67
C GLY A 21 9.36 -18.52 -5.12
N HIS A 22 8.22 -19.22 -5.17
CA HIS A 22 6.93 -18.67 -5.65
C HIS A 22 6.38 -17.53 -4.79
N PHE A 23 6.79 -17.43 -3.52
CA PHE A 23 6.38 -16.34 -2.63
C PHE A 23 6.85 -14.96 -3.10
N ARG A 24 7.82 -14.88 -4.02
CA ARG A 24 8.25 -13.61 -4.64
C ARG A 24 7.14 -12.95 -5.45
N PHE A 25 6.33 -13.75 -6.13
CA PHE A 25 5.17 -13.24 -6.89
C PHE A 25 4.08 -12.76 -5.94
N THR A 26 3.78 -13.52 -4.88
CA THR A 26 2.81 -13.12 -3.86
C THR A 26 3.23 -11.82 -3.17
N ALA A 27 4.52 -11.66 -2.83
CA ALA A 27 5.04 -10.42 -2.28
C ALA A 27 4.90 -9.25 -3.27
N GLY A 28 5.18 -9.46 -4.56
CA GLY A 28 4.96 -8.44 -5.59
C GLY A 28 3.48 -8.01 -5.69
N ILE A 29 2.55 -8.97 -5.65
CA ILE A 29 1.10 -8.70 -5.69
C ILE A 29 0.67 -7.93 -4.44
N GLU A 30 1.13 -8.34 -3.26
CA GLU A 30 0.82 -7.68 -1.99
C GLU A 30 1.26 -6.22 -1.98
N ALA A 31 2.47 -5.93 -2.48
CA ALA A 31 2.98 -4.56 -2.60
C ALA A 31 2.13 -3.70 -3.57
N ILE A 32 1.69 -4.26 -4.70
CA ILE A 32 0.82 -3.56 -5.66
C ILE A 32 -0.55 -3.28 -5.04
N THR A 33 -1.14 -4.25 -4.33
CA THR A 33 -2.42 -4.06 -3.65
C THR A 33 -2.33 -3.01 -2.55
N GLY A 34 -1.24 -2.99 -1.79
CA GLY A 34 -1.01 -1.97 -0.78
C GLY A 34 -0.87 -0.57 -1.38
N LEU A 35 -0.09 -0.44 -2.46
CA LEU A 35 0.03 0.82 -3.20
C LEU A 35 -1.34 1.31 -3.71
N LEU A 36 -2.14 0.42 -4.30
CA LEU A 36 -3.48 0.75 -4.78
C LEU A 36 -4.38 1.27 -3.65
N LEU A 37 -4.34 0.65 -2.47
CA LEU A 37 -5.15 1.07 -1.33
C LEU A 37 -4.67 2.41 -0.74
N ILE A 38 -3.36 2.65 -0.72
CA ILE A 38 -2.79 3.95 -0.33
C ILE A 38 -3.23 5.05 -1.30
N THR A 39 -3.05 4.85 -2.61
CA THR A 39 -3.46 5.82 -3.63
C THR A 39 -4.96 6.06 -3.61
N TRP A 40 -5.77 5.01 -3.46
CA TRP A 40 -7.23 5.15 -3.40
C TRP A 40 -7.67 5.96 -2.17
N SER A 41 -7.06 5.71 -1.01
CA SER A 41 -7.34 6.47 0.22
C SER A 41 -6.95 7.94 0.06
N ALA A 42 -5.81 8.21 -0.58
CA ALA A 42 -5.36 9.57 -0.88
C ALA A 42 -6.30 10.27 -1.88
N SER A 43 -6.76 9.58 -2.93
CA SER A 43 -7.72 10.12 -3.89
C SER A 43 -9.07 10.43 -3.23
N PHE A 44 -9.55 9.55 -2.34
CA PHE A 44 -10.78 9.81 -1.59
C PHE A 44 -10.65 11.04 -0.68
N MET A 45 -9.56 11.13 0.08
CA MET A 45 -9.27 12.29 0.92
C MET A 45 -9.18 13.58 0.12
N PHE A 46 -8.55 13.54 -1.06
CA PHE A 46 -8.46 14.68 -1.96
C PHE A 46 -9.85 15.16 -2.40
N VAL A 47 -10.73 14.25 -2.80
CA VAL A 47 -12.11 14.59 -3.19
C VAL A 47 -12.88 15.22 -2.03
N GLU A 48 -12.77 14.67 -0.83
CA GLU A 48 -13.44 15.22 0.35
C GLU A 48 -12.90 16.61 0.72
N MET A 49 -11.58 16.83 0.62
CA MET A 49 -10.99 18.16 0.81
C MET A 49 -11.47 19.17 -0.23
N THR A 50 -11.59 18.77 -1.50
CA THR A 50 -12.10 19.67 -2.55
C THR A 50 -13.55 20.08 -2.32
N LYS A 51 -14.41 19.17 -1.84
CA LYS A 51 -15.81 19.50 -1.49
C LYS A 51 -15.89 20.47 -0.31
N PHE A 52 -15.10 20.24 0.75
CA PHE A 52 -15.07 21.11 1.91
C PHE A 52 -14.69 22.55 1.54
N TRP A 53 -13.84 22.72 0.51
CA TRP A 53 -13.41 24.04 0.06
C TRP A 53 -14.41 24.73 -0.89
N GLU A 54 -15.27 23.98 -1.59
CA GLU A 54 -16.36 24.55 -2.41
C GLU A 54 -17.60 24.94 -1.57
N GLU A 55 -17.71 24.44 -0.34
CA GLU A 55 -18.80 24.79 0.60
C GLU A 55 -18.53 26.08 1.41
N GLU A 56 -17.31 26.65 1.36
CA GLU A 56 -17.00 28.03 1.81
C GLU A 56 -17.16 29.07 0.68
#